data_AF-A0A6A7N2G5-F1
#
_entry.id   AF-A0A6A7N2G5-F1
#
_cell.length_a   1.000
_cell.length_b   1.000
_cell.length_c   1.000
_cell.angle_alpha   90.00
_cell.angle_beta   90.00
_cell.angle_gamma   90.00
#
_symmetry.space_group_name_H-M   'P 1'
#
loop_
_entity.id
_entity.type
_entity.pdbx_description
1 polymer ?
#
loop_
_entity_poly.entity_id
_entity_poly.type
_entity_poly.pdbx_seq_one_letter_code
_entity_poly.pdbx_strand_id
1 'polypeptide(L)' 'MSKNQPKAGSAAAPDGEVKARVLIDCDLGKCNEVVLVDAALAETMGDLIDTDPAAVAYAESIAKE' A
#
# COMPACT_ATOMS: atom_id res chain seq x y z
N MET A 1 6.23 39.35 -1.78
CA MET A 1 6.06 38.27 -0.78
C MET A 1 5.44 37.06 -1.46
N SER A 2 6.25 36.16 -2.05
CA SER A 2 5.74 34.88 -2.56
C SER A 2 5.54 33.95 -1.36
N LYS A 3 4.28 33.70 -1.04
CA LYS A 3 3.88 32.90 0.10
C LYS A 3 4.41 31.48 -0.06
N ASN A 4 5.33 31.12 0.82
CA ASN A 4 5.63 29.76 1.23
C ASN A 4 4.31 28.99 1.43
N GLN A 5 4.06 28.00 0.59
CA GLN A 5 3.29 26.83 1.03
C GLN A 5 4.30 25.69 1.15
N PRO A 6 4.74 25.31 2.35
CA PRO A 6 5.26 23.97 2.52
C PRO A 6 4.12 23.02 2.18
N LYS A 7 4.34 22.19 1.16
CA LYS A 7 3.62 20.93 0.95
C LYS A 7 3.62 20.22 2.31
N ALA A 8 2.50 20.26 3.03
CA ALA A 8 2.28 19.37 4.16
C ALA A 8 2.56 17.96 3.61
N GLY A 9 3.66 17.28 3.98
CA GLY A 9 4.03 17.00 5.35
C GLY A 9 2.96 16.02 5.83
N SER A 10 2.96 14.79 5.29
CA SER A 10 3.49 13.64 6.04
C SER A 10 3.18 13.81 7.51
N ALA A 11 1.94 13.50 7.88
CA ALA A 11 1.50 13.46 9.26
C ALA A 11 0.79 12.12 9.49
N ALA A 12 1.43 11.33 10.34
CA ALA A 12 1.12 10.00 10.84
C ALA A 12 1.47 8.84 9.88
N ALA A 13 2.23 7.82 10.28
CA ALA A 13 2.44 7.33 11.65
C ALA A 13 3.86 6.77 11.87
N PRO A 14 4.34 6.73 13.13
CA PRO A 14 5.52 5.91 13.47
C PRO A 14 5.26 4.39 13.39
N ASP A 15 4.04 3.96 13.02
CA ASP A 15 3.58 2.56 12.90
C ASP A 15 2.65 2.39 11.67
N GLY A 16 2.93 3.09 10.56
CA GLY A 16 1.93 3.42 9.52
C GLY A 16 1.84 2.50 8.30
N GLU A 17 2.55 1.37 8.24
CA GLU A 17 2.56 0.51 7.07
C GLU A 17 1.61 -0.69 7.25
N VAL A 18 0.76 -0.93 6.27
CA VAL A 18 -0.14 -2.08 6.19
C VAL A 18 0.31 -3.03 5.09
N LYS A 19 0.09 -4.33 5.30
CA LYS A 19 0.25 -5.32 4.24
C LYS A 19 -0.91 -5.20 3.26
N ALA A 20 -0.59 -5.23 1.98
CA ALA A 20 -1.58 -5.28 0.92
C ALA A 20 -1.17 -6.28 -0.17
N ARG A 21 -2.16 -6.97 -0.73
CA ARG A 21 -1.99 -7.77 -1.94
C ARG A 21 -2.10 -6.87 -3.16
N VAL A 22 -1.12 -6.93 -4.06
CA VAL A 22 -1.18 -6.26 -5.35
C VAL A 22 -2.21 -6.96 -6.26
N LEU A 23 -3.15 -6.19 -6.82
CA LEU A 23 -4.22 -6.71 -7.68
C LEU A 23 -3.79 -6.81 -9.15
N ILE A 24 -2.90 -5.92 -9.61
CA ILE A 24 -2.40 -5.87 -10.99
C ILE A 24 -0.89 -5.62 -11.04
N ASP A 25 -0.22 -6.07 -12.10
CA ASP A 25 1.21 -5.78 -12.29
C ASP A 25 1.45 -4.27 -12.39
N CYS A 26 2.25 -3.74 -11.47
CA CYS A 26 2.50 -2.31 -11.37
C CYS A 26 3.90 -2.05 -10.76
N ASP A 27 4.22 -0.77 -10.54
CA ASP A 27 5.50 -0.34 -9.94
C ASP A 27 5.68 -0.85 -8.50
N LEU A 28 4.56 -1.13 -7.80
CA LEU A 28 4.57 -1.69 -6.45
C LEU A 28 5.01 -3.15 -6.40
N GLY A 29 4.77 -3.93 -7.45
CA GLY A 29 5.00 -5.37 -7.46
C GLY A 29 4.16 -6.12 -8.50
N LYS A 30 4.33 -7.45 -8.52
CA LYS A 30 3.57 -8.36 -9.38
C LYS A 30 2.17 -8.60 -8.82
N CYS A 31 1.22 -8.97 -9.68
CA CYS A 31 -0.10 -9.43 -9.22
C CYS A 31 0.03 -10.56 -8.19
N ASN A 32 -0.75 -10.49 -7.11
CA ASN A 32 -0.71 -11.35 -5.92
C ASN A 32 0.58 -11.26 -5.08
N GLU A 33 1.46 -10.30 -5.34
CA GLU A 33 2.57 -10.04 -4.43
C GLU A 33 2.05 -9.29 -3.18
N VAL A 34 2.67 -9.56 -2.03
CA VAL A 34 2.35 -8.86 -0.77
C VAL A 34 3.39 -7.80 -0.52
N VAL A 35 2.94 -6.57 -0.38
CA VAL A 35 3.78 -5.39 -0.19
C VAL A 35 3.39 -4.65 1.09
N LEU A 36 4.36 -3.97 1.69
CA LEU A 36 4.12 -3.03 2.79
C LEU A 36 3.93 -1.64 2.18
N VAL A 37 2.82 -1.00 2.54
CA VAL A 37 2.44 0.30 2.01
C VAL A 37 1.93 1.16 3.14
N ASP A 38 2.20 2.46 3.10
CA ASP A 38 1.63 3.39 4.06
C ASP A 38 0.09 3.33 4.04
N ALA A 39 -0.53 3.29 5.21
CA ALA A 39 -1.97 3.12 5.36
C ALA A 39 -2.75 4.25 4.67
N ALA A 40 -2.29 5.50 4.78
CA ALA A 40 -2.94 6.64 4.14
C ALA A 40 -2.78 6.57 2.61
N LEU A 41 -1.64 6.07 2.12
CA LEU A 41 -1.45 5.81 0.69
C LEU A 41 -2.34 4.65 0.21
N ALA A 42 -2.47 3.59 1.00
CA ALA A 42 -3.25 2.42 0.66
C ALA A 42 -4.74 2.73 0.48
N GLU A 43 -5.30 3.62 1.30
CA GLU A 43 -6.68 4.13 1.14
C GLU A 43 -6.91 4.81 -0.23
N THR A 44 -5.85 5.37 -0.84
CA THR A 44 -5.94 5.99 -2.17
C THR A 44 -5.72 5.02 -3.33
N MET A 45 -5.30 3.79 -3.05
CA MET A 45 -4.85 2.80 -4.04
C MET A 45 -5.74 1.54 -4.10
N GLY A 46 -7.00 1.61 -3.65
CA GLY A 46 -7.89 0.43 -3.58
C GLY A 46 -8.15 -0.32 -4.90
N ASP A 47 -7.94 0.32 -6.05
CA ASP A 47 -8.00 -0.34 -7.36
C ASP A 47 -6.71 -1.10 -7.74
N LEU A 48 -5.60 -0.81 -7.06
CA LEU A 48 -4.27 -1.37 -7.31
C LEU A 48 -3.87 -2.42 -6.27
N ILE A 49 -4.28 -2.22 -5.02
CA ILE A 49 -3.92 -3.07 -3.89
C ILE A 49 -5.13 -3.38 -3.02
N ASP A 50 -5.06 -4.49 -2.31
CA ASP A 50 -6.10 -5.03 -1.45
C ASP A 50 -5.52 -5.29 -0.06
N THR A 51 -5.93 -4.46 0.90
CA THR A 51 -5.48 -4.54 2.30
C THR A 51 -6.29 -5.52 3.14
N ASP A 52 -7.25 -6.24 2.55
CA ASP A 52 -8.04 -7.22 3.29
C ASP A 52 -7.13 -8.36 3.79
N PRO A 53 -7.21 -8.73 5.08
CA PRO A 53 -6.35 -9.77 5.64
C PRO A 53 -6.54 -11.14 4.97
N ALA A 54 -7.72 -11.46 4.43
CA ALA A 54 -7.94 -12.70 3.70
C ALA A 54 -7.30 -12.66 2.30
N ALA A 55 -7.30 -11.50 1.64
CA ALA A 55 -6.60 -11.29 0.38
C ALA A 55 -5.07 -11.42 0.55
N VAL A 56 -4.52 -10.82 1.61
CA VAL A 56 -3.10 -10.94 1.96
C VAL A 56 -2.75 -12.40 2.27
N ALA A 57 -3.53 -13.10 3.09
CA ALA A 57 -3.29 -14.50 3.43
C ALA A 57 -3.34 -15.43 2.20
N TYR A 58 -4.23 -15.16 1.25
CA TYR A 58 -4.29 -15.89 -0.02
C TYR A 58 -3.02 -15.67 -0.84
N ALA A 59 -2.58 -14.41 -0.99
CA ALA A 59 -1.35 -14.06 -1.68
C ALA A 59 -0.11 -14.71 -1.05
N GLU A 60 0.01 -14.69 0.28
CA GLU A 60 1.10 -15.36 1.01
C GLU A 60 1.07 -16.89 0.82
N SER A 61 -0.12 -17.49 0.63
CA SER A 61 -0.26 -18.93 0.43
C SER A 61 0.23 -19.37 -0.96
N ILE A 62 -0.04 -18.60 -2.01
CA ILE A 62 0.37 -18.94 -3.39
C ILE A 62 1.83 -18.60 -3.69
N ALA A 63 2.44 -17.64 -2.97
CA ALA A 63 3.85 -17.30 -3.10
C ALA A 63 4.81 -18.40 -2.57
N LYS A 64 4.27 -19.42 -1.89
CA LYS A 64 5.02 -20.52 -1.29
C LYS A 64 5.15 -21.74 -2.23
N GLU A 65 4.53 -21.69 -3.41
CA GLU A 65 4.53 -22.78 -4.40
C GLU A 65 5.63 -22.64 -5.46
#